data_AF-A0A2A2HY54-F1
#
_entry.id   AF-A0A2A2HY54-F1
#
_cell.length_a   1.000
_cell.length_b   1.000
_cell.length_c   1.000
_cell.angle_alpha   90.00
_cell.angle_beta   90.00
_cell.angle_gamma   90.00
#
_symmetry.space_group_name_H-M   'P 1'
#
loop_
_entity.id
_entity.type
_entity.pdbx_description
1 polymer ?
#
loop_
_entity_poly.entity_id
_entity_poly.type
_entity_poly.pdbx_seq_one_letter_code
_entity_poly.pdbx_strand_id
1 'polypeptide(L)'
;MRRQLFYIPFSLTFLLLLIFILIFGLGSLFFGIVVSAFMKIGFSIEDALLILLLSLLGSSINIPLATLRSDAPVVRDTYVRVFGVSYKVPFRRVIRNETTIAVNVGGAIIPILISAYLLMKFPSSLLLAGAGILIVTIITHSVAKPIRGIGIATPALVPPLAAALAAILLTSIIHIPDCPIDQCRVVTAYAGGVLGTLIGADLLNLGKIKNLGAPVASIGGAGTFDGIFLSGFIALLLI
;
A
#
# COMPACT_ATOMS: atom_id res chain seq x y z
N MET A 1 9.72 48.73 -2.94
CA MET A 1 9.73 47.27 -3.18
C MET A 1 11.19 46.81 -3.26
N ARG A 2 11.67 46.05 -2.26
CA ARG A 2 13.07 45.57 -2.23
C ARG A 2 13.25 44.51 -3.34
N ARG A 3 14.11 44.79 -4.33
CA ARG A 3 14.52 43.79 -5.32
C ARG A 3 15.41 42.77 -4.61
N GLN A 4 14.92 41.55 -4.40
CA GLN A 4 15.76 40.45 -3.94
C GLN A 4 16.73 40.08 -5.06
N LEU A 5 18.03 40.12 -4.77
CA LEU A 5 19.09 39.68 -5.68
C LEU A 5 19.31 38.18 -5.46
N PHE A 6 18.96 37.36 -6.44
CA PHE A 6 19.27 35.93 -6.46
C PHE A 6 20.59 35.74 -7.22
N TYR A 7 21.64 35.33 -6.50
CA TYR A 7 22.90 34.86 -7.09
C TYR A 7 23.12 33.42 -6.67
N ILE A 8 23.50 32.55 -7.60
CA ILE A 8 23.85 31.17 -7.31
C ILE A 8 25.36 31.18 -7.01
N PRO A 9 25.79 30.95 -5.76
CA PRO A 9 27.20 31.08 -5.35
C PRO A 9 28.10 29.97 -5.92
N PHE A 10 27.51 28.95 -6.56
CA PHE A 10 28.20 27.76 -7.06
C PHE A 10 28.20 27.70 -8.58
N SER A 11 29.24 27.12 -9.17
CA SER A 11 29.24 26.81 -10.59
C SER A 11 28.17 25.77 -10.91
N LEU A 12 27.61 25.82 -12.13
CA LEU A 12 26.61 24.86 -12.58
C LEU A 12 27.11 23.41 -12.48
N THR A 13 28.39 23.18 -12.78
CA THR A 13 29.02 21.85 -12.68
C THR A 13 29.08 21.35 -11.24
N PHE A 14 29.43 22.21 -10.28
CA PHE A 14 29.42 21.86 -8.86
C PHE A 14 27.99 21.58 -8.36
N LEU A 15 27.01 22.37 -8.80
CA LEU A 15 25.61 22.15 -8.46
C LEU A 15 25.09 20.80 -8.99
N LEU A 16 25.42 20.44 -10.24
CA LEU A 16 25.04 19.15 -10.82
C LEU A 16 25.72 17.98 -10.09
N LEU A 17 26.99 18.12 -9.73
CA LEU A 17 27.71 17.13 -8.93
C LEU A 17 27.05 16.96 -7.54
N LEU A 18 26.70 18.06 -6.88
CA LEU A 18 26.03 18.03 -5.58
C LEU A 18 24.67 17.34 -5.69
N ILE A 19 23.87 17.66 -6.71
CA ILE A 19 22.59 17.01 -6.99
C ILE A 19 22.79 15.51 -7.24
N PHE A 20 23.80 15.12 -8.02
CA PHE A 20 24.10 13.72 -8.28
C PHE A 20 24.47 12.95 -7.00
N ILE A 21 25.37 13.50 -6.17
CA ILE A 21 25.76 12.92 -4.88
C ILE A 21 24.54 12.83 -3.96
N LEU A 22 23.69 13.86 -3.94
CA LEU A 22 22.49 13.87 -3.11
C LEU A 22 21.51 12.77 -3.54
N ILE A 23 21.24 12.65 -4.85
CA ILE A 23 20.34 11.62 -5.40
C ILE A 23 20.90 10.22 -5.14
N PHE A 24 22.18 9.98 -5.44
CA PHE A 24 22.77 8.66 -5.27
C PHE A 24 22.95 8.29 -3.78
N GLY A 25 23.38 9.25 -2.96
CA GLY A 25 23.53 9.08 -1.52
C GLY A 25 22.18 8.81 -0.83
N LEU A 26 21.16 9.62 -1.08
CA LEU A 26 19.81 9.39 -0.55
C LEU A 26 19.21 8.09 -1.09
N GLY A 27 19.40 7.80 -2.38
CA GLY A 27 18.94 6.57 -3.01
C GLY A 27 19.55 5.32 -2.35
N SER A 28 20.86 5.33 -2.10
CA SER A 28 21.56 4.24 -1.41
C SER A 28 21.09 4.09 0.04
N LEU A 29 20.85 5.19 0.76
CA LEU A 29 20.33 5.15 2.13
C LEU A 29 18.92 4.55 2.16
N PHE A 30 18.04 5.00 1.28
CA PHE A 30 16.68 4.47 1.17
C PHE A 30 16.69 2.98 0.85
N PHE A 31 17.55 2.57 -0.10
CA PHE A 31 17.71 1.18 -0.47
C PHE A 31 18.20 0.31 0.70
N GLY A 32 19.19 0.79 1.47
CA GLY A 32 19.67 0.11 2.67
C GLY A 32 18.57 -0.06 3.73
N ILE A 33 17.75 0.98 3.95
CA ILE A 33 16.60 0.92 4.86
C ILE A 33 15.62 -0.18 4.40
N VAL A 34 15.31 -0.22 3.10
CA VAL A 34 14.38 -1.24 2.57
C VAL A 34 14.89 -2.65 2.77
N VAL A 35 16.15 -2.91 2.41
CA VAL A 35 16.77 -4.24 2.59
C VAL A 35 16.81 -4.61 4.08
N SER A 36 17.18 -3.68 4.96
CA SER A 36 17.25 -3.96 6.40
C SER A 36 15.92 -4.39 7.02
N ALA A 37 14.79 -3.85 6.54
CA ALA A 37 13.47 -4.28 7.03
C ALA A 37 13.19 -5.75 6.70
N PHE A 38 13.51 -6.19 5.48
CA PHE A 38 13.34 -7.60 5.08
C PHE A 38 14.30 -8.53 5.82
N MET A 39 15.53 -8.08 6.10
CA MET A 39 16.50 -8.82 6.91
C MET A 39 15.99 -9.07 8.34
N LYS A 40 15.24 -8.12 8.95
CA LYS A 40 14.62 -8.33 10.28
C LYS A 40 13.64 -9.49 10.30
N ILE A 41 13.01 -9.78 9.16
CA ILE A 41 12.08 -10.91 9.02
C ILE A 41 12.81 -12.25 8.76
N GLY A 42 14.13 -12.24 8.68
CA GLY A 42 14.96 -13.42 8.47
C GLY A 42 15.12 -13.83 7.01
N PHE A 43 14.91 -12.90 6.07
CA PHE A 43 15.33 -13.07 4.68
C PHE A 43 16.83 -12.79 4.52
N SER A 44 17.48 -13.42 3.54
CA SER A 44 18.83 -13.04 3.13
C SER A 44 18.80 -11.72 2.33
N ILE A 45 19.97 -11.12 2.10
CA ILE A 45 20.08 -9.91 1.27
C ILE A 45 19.61 -10.22 -0.15
N GLU A 46 19.97 -11.38 -0.69
CA GLU A 46 19.57 -11.82 -2.03
C GLU A 46 18.04 -11.95 -2.14
N ASP A 47 17.41 -12.58 -1.15
CA ASP A 47 15.95 -12.71 -1.08
C ASP A 47 15.27 -11.34 -0.96
N ALA A 48 15.78 -10.46 -0.10
CA ALA A 48 15.25 -9.12 0.08
C ALA A 48 15.29 -8.31 -1.22
N LEU A 49 16.40 -8.40 -1.95
CA LEU A 49 16.58 -7.75 -3.26
C LEU A 49 15.61 -8.34 -4.30
N LEU A 50 15.48 -9.66 -4.34
CA LEU A 50 14.57 -10.33 -5.25
C LEU A 50 13.11 -9.96 -4.96
N ILE A 51 12.70 -9.98 -3.69
CA ILE A 51 11.36 -9.56 -3.25
C ILE A 51 11.09 -8.11 -3.63
N LEU A 52 12.06 -7.21 -3.42
CA LEU A 52 11.92 -5.81 -3.78
C LEU A 52 11.74 -5.63 -5.29
N LEU A 53 12.56 -6.33 -6.09
CA LEU A 53 12.48 -6.32 -7.55
C LEU A 53 11.13 -6.86 -8.04
N LEU A 54 10.70 -8.02 -7.52
CA LEU A 54 9.41 -8.63 -7.85
C LEU A 54 8.24 -7.76 -7.41
N SER A 55 8.32 -7.10 -6.25
CA SER A 55 7.29 -6.17 -5.78
C SER A 55 7.21 -4.95 -6.69
N LEU A 56 8.34 -4.42 -7.14
CA LEU A 56 8.39 -3.27 -8.05
C LEU A 56 7.82 -3.64 -9.42
N LEU A 57 8.29 -4.72 -10.04
CA LEU A 57 7.80 -5.16 -11.35
C LEU A 57 6.32 -5.59 -11.28
N GLY A 58 5.96 -6.33 -10.22
CA GLY A 58 4.60 -6.79 -9.96
C GLY A 58 3.63 -5.64 -9.66
N SER A 59 4.10 -4.48 -9.19
CA SER A 59 3.22 -3.33 -8.91
C SER A 59 2.48 -2.82 -10.15
N SER A 60 3.04 -3.06 -11.34
CA SER A 60 2.42 -2.69 -12.62
C SER A 60 1.37 -3.70 -13.10
N ILE A 61 1.26 -4.86 -12.43
CA ILE A 61 0.41 -5.97 -12.84
C ILE A 61 -0.82 -6.03 -11.92
N ASN A 62 -2.00 -5.84 -12.50
CA ASN A 62 -3.28 -5.94 -11.79
C ASN A 62 -4.09 -7.10 -12.38
N ILE A 63 -4.39 -8.11 -11.56
CA ILE A 63 -5.13 -9.30 -11.98
C ILE A 63 -6.62 -9.07 -11.71
N PRO A 64 -7.50 -9.08 -12.73
CA PRO A 64 -8.94 -8.89 -12.52
C PRO A 64 -9.54 -10.07 -11.75
N LEU A 65 -10.32 -9.79 -10.72
CA LEU A 65 -10.98 -10.78 -9.88
C LEU A 65 -12.49 -10.86 -10.16
N ALA A 66 -13.16 -9.72 -10.29
CA ALA A 66 -14.61 -9.66 -10.47
C ALA A 66 -15.04 -8.34 -11.10
N THR A 67 -16.18 -8.32 -11.79
CA THR A 67 -16.79 -7.10 -12.30
C THR A 67 -18.09 -6.83 -11.55
N LEU A 68 -18.13 -5.72 -10.81
CA LEU A 68 -19.32 -5.25 -10.13
C LEU A 68 -20.12 -4.32 -11.05
N ARG A 69 -21.42 -4.56 -11.15
CA ARG A 69 -22.34 -3.64 -11.83
C ARG A 69 -22.82 -2.60 -10.83
N SER A 70 -22.63 -1.33 -11.16
CA SER A 70 -23.12 -0.22 -10.36
C SER A 70 -24.62 -0.04 -10.55
N ASP A 71 -25.32 0.09 -9.43
CA ASP A 71 -26.75 0.43 -9.42
C ASP A 71 -26.98 1.92 -9.70
N ALA A 72 -25.93 2.75 -9.64
CA ALA A 72 -26.01 4.19 -9.80
C ALA A 72 -25.73 4.62 -11.26
N PRO A 73 -26.66 5.31 -11.93
CA PRO A 73 -26.44 5.83 -13.28
C PRO A 73 -25.40 6.96 -13.23
N VAL A 74 -24.27 6.79 -13.93
CA VAL A 74 -23.28 7.86 -14.09
C VAL A 74 -23.58 8.59 -15.39
N VAL A 75 -23.88 9.89 -15.29
CA VAL A 75 -24.10 10.76 -16.44
C VAL A 75 -22.74 11.11 -17.04
N ARG A 76 -22.33 10.45 -18.14
CA ARG A 76 -21.20 10.90 -18.96
C ARG A 76 -21.69 11.85 -20.04
N ASP A 77 -21.14 13.06 -20.06
CA ASP A 77 -21.29 13.97 -21.20
C ASP A 77 -20.61 13.35 -22.43
N THR A 78 -21.36 13.13 -23.50
CA THR A 78 -20.82 12.59 -24.76
C THR A 78 -20.50 13.77 -25.68
N TYR A 79 -19.24 13.86 -26.12
CA TYR A 79 -18.82 14.82 -27.14
C TYR A 79 -18.69 14.10 -28.48
N VAL A 80 -19.29 14.65 -29.52
CA VAL A 80 -19.11 14.17 -30.90
C VAL A 80 -18.33 15.22 -31.66
N ARG A 81 -17.28 14.79 -32.35
CA ARG A 81 -16.42 15.68 -33.14
C ARG A 81 -16.92 15.69 -34.57
N VAL A 82 -17.34 16.85 -35.04
CA VAL A 82 -17.77 17.07 -36.43
C VAL A 82 -16.99 18.26 -36.96
N PHE A 83 -16.31 18.09 -38.11
CA PHE A 83 -15.43 19.12 -38.70
C PHE A 83 -14.40 19.72 -37.72
N GLY A 84 -13.84 18.90 -36.82
CA GLY A 84 -12.85 19.36 -35.84
C GLY A 84 -13.42 20.09 -34.62
N VAL A 85 -14.72 20.41 -34.61
CA VAL A 85 -15.40 21.06 -33.49
C VAL A 85 -16.07 19.99 -32.61
N SER A 86 -15.87 20.08 -31.30
CA SER A 86 -16.48 19.16 -30.32
C SER A 86 -17.85 19.69 -29.88
N TYR A 87 -18.91 18.98 -30.25
CA TYR A 87 -20.28 19.31 -29.85
C TYR A 87 -20.72 18.45 -28.65
N LYS A 88 -21.25 19.10 -27.61
CA LYS A 88 -21.85 18.41 -26.46
C LYS A 88 -23.22 17.88 -26.88
N VAL A 89 -23.38 16.56 -26.96
CA VAL A 89 -24.63 15.94 -27.36
C VAL A 89 -25.56 15.82 -26.14
N PRO A 90 -26.82 16.28 -26.19
CA PRO A 90 -27.74 16.27 -25.05
C PRO A 90 -28.34 14.88 -24.73
N PHE A 91 -27.79 13.81 -25.32
CA PHE A 91 -28.20 12.43 -25.00
C PHE A 91 -27.43 11.93 -23.78
N ARG A 92 -28.09 11.88 -22.62
CA ARG A 92 -27.60 11.14 -21.45
C ARG A 92 -27.71 9.64 -21.73
N ARG A 93 -26.64 8.99 -22.17
CA ARG A 93 -26.59 7.51 -22.11
C ARG A 93 -26.46 7.10 -20.65
N VAL A 94 -27.47 6.42 -20.13
CA VAL A 94 -27.38 5.68 -18.88
C VAL A 94 -26.50 4.45 -19.15
N ILE A 95 -25.19 4.63 -19.09
CA ILE A 95 -24.26 3.50 -19.12
C ILE A 95 -24.26 2.93 -17.70
N ARG A 96 -24.64 1.67 -17.54
CA ARG A 96 -24.42 0.94 -16.29
C ARG A 96 -22.92 0.98 -16.02
N ASN A 97 -22.51 1.66 -14.95
CA ASN A 97 -21.09 1.78 -14.67
C ASN A 97 -20.62 0.42 -14.16
N GLU A 98 -19.67 -0.20 -14.84
CA GLU A 98 -19.05 -1.44 -14.37
C GLU A 98 -17.74 -1.09 -13.68
N THR A 99 -17.53 -1.61 -12.48
CA THR A 99 -16.28 -1.48 -11.74
C THR A 99 -15.61 -2.83 -11.71
N THR A 100 -14.46 -2.96 -12.37
CA THR A 100 -13.64 -4.17 -12.28
C THR A 100 -12.80 -4.11 -11.02
N ILE A 101 -13.01 -5.07 -10.11
CA ILE A 101 -12.13 -5.32 -8.98
C ILE A 101 -10.94 -6.12 -9.50
N ALA A 102 -9.74 -5.61 -9.24
CA ALA A 102 -8.48 -6.30 -9.50
C ALA A 102 -7.68 -6.43 -8.20
N VAL A 103 -6.66 -7.29 -8.20
CA VAL A 103 -5.66 -7.38 -7.14
C VAL A 103 -4.28 -7.10 -7.72
N ASN A 104 -3.52 -6.26 -7.04
CA ASN A 104 -2.17 -5.88 -7.44
C ASN A 104 -1.15 -6.96 -7.03
N VAL A 105 -0.29 -7.37 -7.97
CA VAL A 105 0.71 -8.41 -7.68
C VAL A 105 1.75 -7.92 -6.67
N GLY A 106 2.31 -6.73 -6.89
CA GLY A 106 3.35 -6.16 -6.02
C GLY A 106 2.83 -5.65 -4.68
N GLY A 107 1.69 -4.97 -4.69
CA GLY A 107 1.12 -4.28 -3.54
C GLY A 107 0.22 -5.13 -2.66
N ALA A 108 -0.34 -6.24 -3.16
CA ALA A 108 -1.16 -7.17 -2.37
C ALA A 108 -0.62 -8.60 -2.40
N ILE A 109 -0.45 -9.23 -3.56
CA ILE A 109 -0.15 -10.67 -3.63
C ILE A 109 1.19 -10.99 -2.96
N ILE A 110 2.28 -10.31 -3.33
CA ILE A 110 3.60 -10.55 -2.74
C ILE A 110 3.59 -10.34 -1.21
N PRO A 111 3.10 -9.22 -0.65
CA PRO A 111 3.05 -9.07 0.80
C PRO A 111 2.14 -10.09 1.51
N ILE A 112 1.04 -10.53 0.87
CA ILE A 112 0.21 -11.63 1.40
C ILE A 112 1.00 -12.94 1.43
N LEU A 113 1.74 -13.27 0.37
CA LEU A 113 2.57 -14.47 0.30
C LEU A 113 3.68 -14.45 1.35
N ILE A 114 4.32 -13.29 1.58
CA ILE A 114 5.30 -13.12 2.65
C ILE A 114 4.64 -13.34 4.01
N SER A 115 3.46 -12.73 4.24
CA SER A 115 2.73 -12.93 5.50
C SER A 115 2.39 -14.40 5.73
N ALA A 116 1.90 -15.10 4.71
CA ALA A 116 1.62 -16.53 4.78
C ALA A 116 2.88 -17.35 5.08
N TYR A 117 3.98 -17.07 4.37
CA TYR A 117 5.28 -17.71 4.61
C TYR A 117 5.74 -17.57 6.06
N LEU A 118 5.65 -16.36 6.64
CA LEU A 118 6.06 -16.12 8.03
C LEU A 118 5.18 -16.85 9.03
N LEU A 119 3.87 -16.84 8.84
CA LEU A 119 2.93 -17.54 9.72
C LEU A 119 3.14 -19.06 9.67
N MET A 120 3.48 -19.60 8.49
CA MET A 120 3.82 -21.02 8.33
C MET A 120 5.19 -21.38 8.93
N LYS A 121 6.18 -20.51 8.75
CA LYS A 121 7.54 -20.70 9.29
C LYS A 121 7.58 -20.59 10.81
N PHE A 122 6.73 -19.75 11.39
CA PHE A 122 6.72 -19.43 12.81
C PHE A 122 5.32 -19.66 13.42
N PRO A 123 4.86 -20.92 13.52
CA PRO A 123 3.49 -21.23 13.96
C PRO A 123 3.22 -20.80 15.40
N SER A 124 4.24 -20.73 16.27
CA SER A 124 4.10 -20.20 17.64
C SER A 124 3.66 -18.73 17.67
N SER A 125 3.85 -17.97 16.59
CA SER A 125 3.39 -16.58 16.48
C SER A 125 1.93 -16.43 16.06
N LEU A 126 1.23 -17.51 15.65
CA LEU A 126 -0.12 -17.44 15.07
C LEU A 126 -1.13 -16.73 15.99
N LEU A 127 -1.06 -16.97 17.30
CA LEU A 127 -1.99 -16.36 18.25
C LEU A 127 -1.80 -14.83 18.31
N LEU A 128 -0.55 -14.38 18.45
CA LEU A 128 -0.22 -12.96 18.53
C LEU A 128 -0.43 -12.27 17.19
N ALA A 129 -0.03 -12.90 16.09
CA ALA A 129 -0.27 -12.40 14.74
C ALA A 129 -1.77 -12.29 14.46
N GLY A 130 -2.57 -13.29 14.82
CA GLY A 130 -4.03 -13.26 14.69
C GLY A 130 -4.65 -12.11 15.49
N ALA A 131 -4.22 -11.90 16.74
CA ALA A 131 -4.66 -10.77 17.55
C ALA A 131 -4.23 -9.43 16.94
N GLY A 132 -2.99 -9.33 16.44
CA GLY A 132 -2.46 -8.15 15.76
C GLY A 132 -3.25 -7.83 14.49
N ILE A 133 -3.52 -8.82 13.64
CA ILE A 133 -4.36 -8.70 12.44
C ILE A 133 -5.73 -8.17 12.81
N LEU A 134 -6.37 -8.71 13.86
CA LEU A 134 -7.69 -8.27 14.31
C LEU A 134 -7.68 -6.81 14.78
N ILE A 135 -6.71 -6.42 15.60
CA ILE A 135 -6.56 -5.04 16.09
C ILE A 135 -6.36 -4.07 14.91
N VAL A 136 -5.41 -4.37 14.02
CA VAL A 136 -5.11 -3.52 12.85
C VAL A 136 -6.29 -3.48 11.89
N THR A 137 -7.03 -4.57 11.71
CA THR A 137 -8.26 -4.62 10.92
C THR A 137 -9.29 -3.63 11.45
N ILE A 138 -9.58 -3.66 12.75
CA ILE A 138 -10.57 -2.78 13.39
C ILE A 138 -10.16 -1.32 13.23
N ILE A 139 -8.91 -0.99 13.56
CA ILE A 139 -8.40 0.38 13.48
C ILE A 139 -8.43 0.87 12.03
N THR A 140 -7.89 0.09 11.09
CA THR A 140 -7.82 0.46 9.68
C THR A 140 -9.22 0.64 9.09
N HIS A 141 -10.15 -0.26 9.40
CA HIS A 141 -11.53 -0.15 8.93
C HIS A 141 -12.22 1.11 9.45
N SER A 142 -11.98 1.48 10.71
CA SER A 142 -12.57 2.67 11.33
C SER A 142 -12.11 3.99 10.69
N VAL A 143 -10.91 4.03 10.12
CA VAL A 143 -10.33 5.23 9.49
C VAL A 143 -10.44 5.22 7.96
N ALA A 144 -10.76 4.08 7.36
CA ALA A 144 -10.92 3.92 5.92
C ALA A 144 -12.13 4.71 5.40
N LYS A 145 -11.92 5.56 4.39
CA LYS A 145 -12.96 6.38 3.78
C LYS A 145 -13.09 6.06 2.29
N PRO A 146 -14.31 5.74 1.81
CA PRO A 146 -14.57 5.60 0.39
C PRO A 146 -14.61 6.99 -0.29
N ILE A 147 -13.71 7.24 -1.24
CA ILE A 147 -13.61 8.49 -1.99
C ILE A 147 -13.98 8.24 -3.45
N ARG A 148 -14.95 9.01 -3.97
CA ARG A 148 -15.42 8.91 -5.36
C ARG A 148 -14.27 9.16 -6.34
N GLY A 149 -14.18 8.32 -7.36
CA GLY A 149 -13.12 8.39 -8.39
C GLY A 149 -11.72 7.96 -7.94
N ILE A 150 -11.49 7.67 -6.65
CA ILE A 150 -10.19 7.25 -6.12
C ILE A 150 -10.24 5.81 -5.59
N GLY A 151 -11.30 5.43 -4.87
CA GLY A 151 -11.41 4.11 -4.23
C GLY A 151 -11.51 4.24 -2.71
N ILE A 152 -10.96 3.27 -1.98
CA ILE A 152 -10.87 3.34 -0.52
C ILE A 152 -9.53 4.00 -0.15
N ALA A 153 -9.59 5.06 0.65
CA ALA A 153 -8.40 5.75 1.14
C ALA A 153 -8.26 5.57 2.65
N THR A 154 -7.04 5.30 3.09
CA THR A 154 -6.66 5.24 4.50
C THR A 154 -5.52 6.23 4.77
N PRO A 155 -5.44 6.85 5.96
CA PRO A 155 -4.28 7.65 6.32
C PRO A 155 -3.03 6.77 6.36
N ALA A 156 -2.02 7.08 5.55
CA ALA A 156 -0.88 6.20 5.27
C ALA A 156 -0.12 5.70 6.51
N LEU A 157 -0.06 6.50 7.58
CA LEU A 157 0.67 6.16 8.80
C LEU A 157 -0.18 5.42 9.84
N VAL A 158 -1.51 5.47 9.77
CA VAL A 158 -2.35 4.88 10.82
C VAL A 158 -2.21 3.35 10.85
N PRO A 159 -2.33 2.61 9.74
CA PRO A 159 -2.14 1.16 9.76
C PRO A 159 -0.74 0.68 10.23
N PRO A 160 0.39 1.24 9.74
CA PRO A 160 1.71 0.79 10.20
C PRO A 160 1.97 1.12 11.67
N LEU A 161 1.54 2.28 12.16
CA LEU A 161 1.66 2.64 13.57
C LEU A 161 0.83 1.69 14.44
N ALA A 162 -0.41 1.40 14.02
CA ALA A 162 -1.26 0.44 14.71
C ALA A 162 -0.62 -0.96 14.76
N ALA A 163 -0.01 -1.40 13.66
CA ALA A 163 0.66 -2.70 13.59
C ALA A 163 1.91 -2.78 14.48
N ALA A 164 2.77 -1.75 14.45
CA ALA A 164 3.94 -1.68 15.31
C ALA A 164 3.55 -1.64 16.80
N LEU A 165 2.58 -0.80 17.17
CA LEU A 165 2.10 -0.69 18.54
C LEU A 165 1.42 -1.98 19.01
N ALA A 166 0.56 -2.58 18.18
CA ALA A 166 -0.09 -3.85 18.52
C ALA A 166 0.95 -4.95 18.73
N ALA A 167 1.96 -5.07 17.86
CA ALA A 167 3.02 -6.06 18.01
C ALA A 167 3.84 -5.85 19.29
N ILE A 168 4.24 -4.62 19.61
CA ILE A 168 4.97 -4.30 20.84
C ILE A 168 4.12 -4.63 22.07
N LEU A 169 2.88 -4.17 22.12
CA LEU A 169 1.99 -4.37 23.28
C LEU A 169 1.66 -5.85 23.48
N LEU A 170 1.26 -6.55 22.42
CA LEU A 170 0.89 -7.96 22.50
C LEU A 170 2.07 -8.82 22.96
N THR A 171 3.27 -8.60 22.41
CA THR A 171 4.46 -9.36 22.82
C THR A 171 4.99 -9.01 24.20
N SER A 172 4.67 -7.82 24.71
CA SER A 172 5.06 -7.40 26.07
C SER A 172 4.10 -7.93 27.14
N ILE A 173 2.81 -8.08 26.81
CA ILE A 173 1.76 -8.49 27.74
C ILE A 173 1.59 -10.02 27.74
N ILE A 174 1.57 -10.63 26.56
CA ILE A 174 1.26 -12.05 26.37
C ILE A 174 2.54 -12.81 26.09
N HIS A 175 2.92 -13.68 27.02
CA HIS A 175 4.06 -14.58 26.86
C HIS A 175 3.59 -15.90 26.24
N ILE A 176 4.09 -16.21 25.04
CA ILE A 176 3.83 -17.47 24.35
C ILE A 176 5.04 -18.40 24.59
N PRO A 177 4.84 -19.62 25.13
CA PRO A 177 5.89 -20.62 25.20
C PRO A 177 6.49 -20.89 23.82
N ASP A 178 7.81 -21.06 23.73
CA ASP A 178 8.52 -21.38 22.48
C ASP A 178 8.38 -20.32 21.35
N CYS A 179 8.05 -19.07 21.70
CA CYS A 179 8.20 -17.94 20.79
C CYS A 179 9.16 -16.88 21.35
N PRO A 180 10.35 -16.71 20.74
CA PRO A 180 11.22 -15.57 21.04
C PRO A 180 10.47 -14.25 20.80
N ILE A 181 10.53 -13.35 21.78
CA ILE A 181 9.79 -12.08 21.78
C ILE A 181 10.04 -11.28 20.49
N ASP A 182 11.30 -11.14 20.10
CA ASP A 182 11.68 -10.35 18.91
C ASP A 182 11.11 -10.93 17.63
N GLN A 183 11.17 -12.26 17.49
CA GLN A 183 10.64 -12.97 16.33
C GLN A 183 9.10 -12.86 16.27
N CYS A 184 8.43 -13.12 17.38
CA CYS A 184 6.97 -12.96 17.48
C CYS A 184 6.54 -11.53 17.18
N ARG A 185 7.31 -10.53 17.62
CA ARG A 185 7.05 -9.11 17.38
C ARG A 185 7.16 -8.77 15.90
N VAL A 186 8.23 -9.20 15.25
CA VAL A 186 8.47 -8.98 13.81
C VAL A 186 7.36 -9.61 12.97
N VAL A 187 7.00 -10.87 13.24
CA VAL A 187 5.93 -11.56 12.50
C VAL A 187 4.58 -10.89 12.75
N THR A 188 4.27 -10.54 14.00
CA THR A 188 3.00 -9.86 14.36
C THR A 188 2.91 -8.48 13.71
N ALA A 189 4.00 -7.71 13.69
CA ALA A 189 4.02 -6.38 13.09
C ALA A 189 3.84 -6.45 11.56
N TYR A 190 4.57 -7.34 10.89
CA TYR A 190 4.45 -7.47 9.44
C TYR A 190 3.11 -8.07 9.02
N ALA A 191 2.73 -9.24 9.56
CA ALA A 191 1.49 -9.91 9.19
C ALA A 191 0.26 -9.10 9.64
N GLY A 192 0.30 -8.51 10.83
CA GLY A 192 -0.72 -7.59 11.33
C GLY A 192 -0.86 -6.35 10.45
N GLY A 193 0.26 -5.74 10.07
CA GLY A 193 0.29 -4.61 9.14
C GLY A 193 -0.29 -4.98 7.78
N VAL A 194 0.21 -6.01 7.12
CA VAL A 194 -0.24 -6.42 5.78
C VAL A 194 -1.68 -6.93 5.79
N LEU A 195 -1.95 -8.02 6.50
CA LEU A 195 -3.25 -8.70 6.45
C LEU A 195 -4.32 -7.88 7.15
N GLY A 196 -3.99 -7.21 8.27
CA GLY A 196 -4.93 -6.33 8.94
C GLY A 196 -5.31 -5.12 8.10
N THR A 197 -4.35 -4.52 7.38
CA THR A 197 -4.65 -3.41 6.46
C THR A 197 -5.47 -3.90 5.26
N LEU A 198 -5.11 -5.03 4.65
CA LEU A 198 -5.86 -5.63 3.54
C LEU A 198 -7.32 -5.89 3.94
N ILE A 199 -7.55 -6.54 5.08
CA ILE A 199 -8.89 -6.88 5.52
C ILE A 199 -9.66 -5.59 5.88
N GLY A 200 -9.05 -4.72 6.69
CA GLY A 200 -9.71 -3.53 7.21
C GLY A 200 -9.99 -2.45 6.17
N ALA A 201 -9.00 -2.15 5.31
CA ALA A 201 -9.11 -1.15 4.26
C ALA A 201 -9.93 -1.68 3.09
N ASP A 202 -9.57 -2.84 2.53
CA ASP A 202 -10.11 -3.26 1.23
C ASP A 202 -11.28 -4.23 1.39
N LEU A 203 -11.07 -5.40 2.02
CA LEU A 203 -12.06 -6.48 2.01
C LEU A 203 -13.38 -6.07 2.70
N LEU A 204 -13.30 -5.45 3.87
CA LEU A 204 -14.49 -4.99 4.61
C LEU A 204 -15.18 -3.78 3.97
N ASN A 205 -14.57 -3.13 2.97
CA ASN A 205 -15.16 -1.99 2.26
C ASN A 205 -15.54 -2.29 0.80
N LEU A 206 -15.35 -3.52 0.30
CA LEU A 206 -15.68 -3.91 -1.09
C LEU A 206 -17.12 -3.53 -1.49
N GLY A 207 -18.08 -3.69 -0.57
CA GLY A 207 -19.48 -3.33 -0.82
C GLY A 207 -19.72 -1.83 -1.07
N LYS A 208 -18.80 -0.96 -0.63
CA LYS A 208 -18.86 0.49 -0.84
C LYS A 208 -18.28 0.91 -2.20
N ILE A 209 -17.45 0.06 -2.82
CA ILE A 209 -16.72 0.36 -4.07
C ILE A 209 -17.67 0.50 -5.27
N LYS A 210 -18.74 -0.31 -5.32
CA LYS A 210 -19.70 -0.34 -6.44
C LYS A 210 -20.31 1.02 -6.80
N ASN A 211 -20.34 1.95 -5.85
CA ASN A 211 -20.98 3.26 -5.99
C ASN A 211 -19.96 4.42 -6.14
N LEU A 212 -18.66 4.13 -6.24
CA LEU A 212 -17.61 5.17 -6.29
C LEU A 212 -17.36 5.73 -7.68
N GLY A 213 -17.95 5.12 -8.72
CA GLY A 213 -17.85 5.62 -10.09
C GLY A 213 -16.53 5.28 -10.80
N ALA A 214 -15.61 4.55 -10.15
CA ALA A 214 -14.33 4.16 -10.71
C ALA A 214 -14.51 2.97 -11.68
N PRO A 215 -13.88 2.99 -12.87
CA PRO A 215 -13.95 1.87 -13.83
C PRO A 215 -13.16 0.65 -13.35
N VAL A 216 -12.09 0.87 -12.58
CA VAL A 216 -11.25 -0.17 -11.99
C VAL A 216 -10.97 0.21 -10.54
N ALA A 217 -11.07 -0.76 -9.64
CA ALA A 217 -10.64 -0.67 -8.26
C ALA A 217 -9.63 -1.79 -8.00
N SER A 218 -8.39 -1.44 -7.67
CA SER A 218 -7.34 -2.42 -7.41
C SER A 218 -7.04 -2.55 -5.92
N ILE A 219 -7.20 -3.76 -5.39
CA ILE A 219 -6.79 -4.15 -4.04
C ILE A 219 -5.26 -4.17 -4.01
N GLY A 220 -4.64 -3.45 -3.05
CA GLY A 220 -3.19 -3.29 -3.04
C GLY A 220 -2.67 -2.25 -4.03
N GLY A 221 -3.52 -1.32 -4.48
CA GLY A 221 -3.13 -0.12 -5.22
C GLY A 221 -3.14 -0.23 -6.74
N ALA A 222 -3.42 0.90 -7.40
CA ALA A 222 -3.50 1.02 -8.85
C ALA A 222 -2.16 1.49 -9.46
N GLY A 223 -1.06 0.78 -9.18
CA GLY A 223 0.27 1.08 -9.75
C GLY A 223 1.18 1.96 -8.89
N THR A 224 0.79 2.23 -7.64
CA THR A 224 1.66 2.81 -6.59
C THR A 224 1.72 1.83 -5.43
N PHE A 225 2.86 1.74 -4.73
CA PHE A 225 2.95 0.93 -3.50
C PHE A 225 1.86 1.38 -2.53
N ASP A 226 0.92 0.48 -2.26
CA ASP A 226 -0.29 0.78 -1.49
C ASP A 226 -0.06 0.68 0.02
N GLY A 227 -1.05 1.13 0.78
CA GLY A 227 -1.10 1.02 2.23
C GLY A 227 -0.87 -0.39 2.74
N ILE A 228 -1.21 -1.44 1.99
CA ILE A 228 -0.97 -2.84 2.39
C ILE A 228 0.54 -3.13 2.50
N PHE A 229 1.28 -2.92 1.41
CA PHE A 229 2.73 -3.14 1.38
C PHE A 229 3.47 -2.20 2.34
N LEU A 230 3.12 -0.91 2.30
CA LEU A 230 3.74 0.11 3.15
C LEU A 230 3.44 -0.12 4.63
N SER A 231 2.26 -0.63 4.99
CA SER A 231 1.90 -0.90 6.39
C SER A 231 2.82 -1.94 7.01
N GLY A 232 2.99 -3.10 6.36
CA GLY A 232 3.93 -4.12 6.84
C GLY A 232 5.37 -3.62 6.89
N PHE A 233 5.81 -2.95 5.82
CA PHE A 233 7.17 -2.44 5.72
C PHE A 233 7.50 -1.38 6.78
N ILE A 234 6.66 -0.34 6.92
CA ILE A 234 6.89 0.73 7.89
C ILE A 234 6.77 0.17 9.31
N ALA A 235 5.84 -0.75 9.58
CA ALA A 235 5.73 -1.38 10.90
C ALA A 235 7.04 -2.07 11.32
N LEU A 236 7.74 -2.72 10.40
CA LEU A 236 9.06 -3.33 10.65
C LEU A 236 10.18 -2.32 10.90
N LEU A 237 10.11 -1.14 10.30
CA LEU A 237 11.08 -0.08 10.55
C LEU A 237 10.92 0.53 11.94
N LEU A 238 9.71 0.51 12.48
CA LEU A 238 9.36 1.10 13.77
C LEU A 238 9.68 0.21 14.99
N ILE A 239 9.99 -1.07 14.78
CA ILE A 239 10.31 -2.04 15.83
C ILE A 239 11.77 -2.50 15.77
#